data_AF-A0AAW9FQ78-F1
#
_entry.id   AF-A0AAW9FQ78-F1
#
_cell.length_a   1.000
_cell.length_b   1.000
_cell.length_c   1.000
_cell.angle_alpha   90.00
_cell.angle_beta   90.00
_cell.angle_gamma   90.00
#
_symmetry.space_group_name_H-M   'P 1'
#
loop_
_entity.id
_entity.type
_entity.pdbx_description
1 polymer ?
#
loop_
_entity_poly.entity_id
_entity_poly.type
_entity_poly.pdbx_seq_one_letter_code
_entity_poly.pdbx_strand_id
1 'polypeptide(L)' 'MTPAEMKEACNTSLTGTRELGLDERQASVTLVLPEGFKPPPRFPRGYLLQVNDDGTRLRSFPSAKLLAWIKWVEAQA' A
#
# COMPACT_ATOMS: atom_id res chain seq x y z
N MET A 1 4.38 -1.86 11.04
CA MET A 1 4.18 -0.63 10.25
C MET A 1 3.02 0.15 10.85
N THR A 2 3.27 1.38 11.29
CA THR A 2 2.25 2.33 11.76
C THR A 2 1.57 3.03 10.58
N PRO A 3 0.40 3.69 10.77
CA PRO A 3 -0.22 4.50 9.71
C PRO A 3 0.69 5.60 9.16
N ALA A 4 1.51 6.22 10.01
CA ALA A 4 2.46 7.25 9.61
C ALA A 4 3.56 6.68 8.70
N GLU A 5 4.15 5.54 9.07
CA GLU A 5 5.16 4.84 8.24
C GLU A 5 4.56 4.41 6.90
N MET A 6 3.30 3.97 6.87
CA MET A 6 2.63 3.59 5.62
C MET A 6 2.40 4.78 4.70
N LYS A 7 2.04 5.94 5.27
CA LYS A 7 1.86 7.21 4.54
C LYS A 7 3.19 7.69 3.94
N GLU A 8 4.26 7.61 4.73
CA GLU A 8 5.61 7.94 4.29
C GLU A 8 6.06 7.03 3.15
N ALA A 9 5.90 5.70 3.28
CA ALA A 9 6.23 4.75 2.22
C ALA A 9 5.49 5.04 0.90
N CYS A 10 4.20 5.42 0.97
CA CYS A 10 3.44 5.82 -0.21
C CYS A 10 4.00 7.08 -0.87
N ASN A 11 4.32 8.11 -0.07
CA ASN A 11 4.89 9.36 -0.57
C ASN A 11 6.27 9.12 -1.20
N THR A 12 7.14 8.35 -0.55
CA THR A 12 8.46 7.99 -1.08
C THR A 12 8.36 7.24 -2.40
N SER A 13 7.45 6.28 -2.50
CA SER A 13 7.19 5.54 -3.75
C SER A 13 6.72 6.46 -4.89
N LEU A 14 5.80 7.40 -4.59
CA LEU A 14 5.30 8.38 -5.57
C LEU A 14 6.38 9.36 -6.01
N THR A 15 7.15 9.91 -5.07
CA THR A 15 8.26 10.83 -5.37
C THR A 15 9.31 10.15 -6.23
N GLY A 16 9.77 8.94 -5.85
CA GLY A 16 10.77 8.21 -6.63
C GLY A 16 10.29 7.88 -8.05
N THR A 17 9.01 7.51 -8.20
CA THR A 17 8.41 7.27 -9.53
C THR A 17 8.43 8.53 -10.39
N ARG A 18 8.10 9.70 -9.80
CA ARG A 18 8.15 10.99 -10.50
C ARG A 18 9.57 11.39 -10.88
N GLU A 19 10.54 11.22 -9.99
CA GLU A 19 11.95 11.52 -10.23
C GLU A 19 12.54 10.66 -11.36
N LEU A 20 12.07 9.42 -11.50
CA LEU A 20 12.44 8.51 -12.59
C LEU A 20 11.69 8.78 -13.91
N GLY A 21 10.78 9.76 -13.95
CA GLY A 21 9.96 10.06 -15.13
C GLY A 21 8.95 8.96 -15.49
N LEU A 22 8.59 8.11 -14.52
CA LEU A 22 7.63 7.03 -14.70
C LEU A 22 6.20 7.52 -14.43
N ASP A 23 5.21 6.81 -14.97
CA ASP A 23 3.80 7.06 -14.67
C ASP A 23 3.51 6.75 -13.19
N GLU A 24 2.88 7.67 -12.45
CA GLU A 24 2.50 7.49 -11.05
C GLU A 24 1.68 6.22 -10.78
N ARG A 25 0.99 5.66 -11.80
CA ARG A 25 0.30 4.37 -11.73
C ARG A 25 1.24 3.19 -11.46
N GLN A 26 2.53 3.36 -11.71
CA GLN A 26 3.56 2.36 -11.43
C GLN A 26 4.05 2.43 -9.98
N ALA A 27 3.82 3.55 -9.28
CA ALA A 27 4.16 3.69 -7.86
C ALA A 27 3.33 2.71 -7.02
N SER A 28 4.01 1.79 -6.35
CA SER A 28 3.38 0.81 -5.46
C SER A 28 4.17 0.62 -4.16
N VAL A 29 3.45 0.22 -3.11
CA VAL A 29 4.01 -0.24 -1.84
C VAL A 29 3.64 -1.70 -1.64
N THR A 30 4.61 -2.52 -1.24
CA THR A 30 4.38 -3.92 -0.90
C THR A 30 4.19 -4.05 0.61
N LEU A 31 3.11 -4.71 1.03
CA LEU A 31 2.83 -5.05 2.41
C LEU A 31 2.90 -6.56 2.62
N VAL A 32 3.45 -6.97 3.75
CA VAL A 32 3.34 -8.35 4.26
C VAL A 32 2.08 -8.42 5.10
N LEU A 33 1.15 -9.29 4.72
CA LEU A 33 -0.14 -9.45 5.38
C LEU A 33 -0.23 -10.83 6.03
N PRO A 34 -0.83 -10.95 7.21
CA PRO A 34 -1.07 -12.26 7.82
C PRO A 34 -2.05 -13.07 6.97
N GLU A 35 -2.04 -14.39 7.17
CA GLU A 35 -3.05 -15.26 6.58
C GLU A 35 -4.46 -14.81 7.01
N GLY A 36 -5.40 -14.82 6.06
CA GLY A 36 -6.79 -14.46 6.35
C GLY A 36 -7.03 -12.97 6.62
N PHE A 37 -6.07 -12.08 6.36
CA PHE A 37 -6.25 -10.62 6.49
C PHE A 37 -7.55 -10.15 5.84
N LYS A 38 -8.42 -9.56 6.67
CA LYS A 38 -9.69 -8.96 6.23
C LYS A 38 -9.48 -7.45 6.06
N PRO A 39 -9.45 -6.94 4.81
CA PRO A 39 -9.23 -5.53 4.58
C PRO A 39 -10.35 -4.69 5.23
N PRO A 40 -10.02 -3.54 5.85
CA PRO A 40 -11.02 -2.62 6.36
C PRO A 40 -11.86 -2.01 5.23
N PRO A 41 -12.97 -1.32 5.56
CA PRO A 41 -13.81 -0.68 4.55
C PRO A 41 -13.00 0.21 3.62
N ARG A 42 -13.28 0.09 2.31
CA ARG A 42 -12.66 0.89 1.23
C ARG A 42 -11.14 0.74 1.08
N PHE A 43 -10.52 -0.20 1.79
CA PHE A 43 -9.10 -0.50 1.60
C PHE A 43 -8.83 -0.87 0.13
N PRO A 44 -7.75 -0.36 -0.48
CA PRO A 44 -7.49 -0.58 -1.89
C PRO A 44 -7.26 -2.07 -2.20
N ARG A 45 -7.67 -2.48 -3.40
CA ARG A 45 -7.26 -3.79 -3.91
C ARG A 45 -5.81 -3.73 -4.38
N GLY A 46 -5.03 -4.71 -3.95
CA GLY A 46 -3.66 -4.95 -4.40
C GLY A 46 -3.52 -6.27 -5.13
N TYR A 47 -2.35 -6.49 -5.69
CA TYR A 47 -1.95 -7.70 -6.41
C TYR A 47 -1.18 -8.63 -5.47
N LEU A 48 -1.52 -9.92 -5.49
CA LEU A 48 -0.76 -10.93 -4.76
C LEU A 48 0.56 -11.19 -5.49
N LEU A 49 1.68 -11.04 -4.80
CA LEU A 49 3.01 -11.33 -5.32
C LEU A 49 3.45 -12.73 -4.94
N GLN A 50 3.35 -13.05 -3.64
CA GLN A 50 3.84 -14.31 -3.08
C GLN A 50 3.01 -14.71 -1.86
N VAL A 51 2.87 -16.02 -1.66
CA VAL A 51 2.47 -16.62 -0.39
C VAL A 51 3.71 -17.28 0.18
N ASN A 52 4.07 -16.92 1.41
CA ASN A 52 5.22 -17.48 2.11
C ASN A 52 4.85 -18.82 2.76
N ASP A 53 5.86 -19.61 3.13
CA ASP A 53 5.68 -20.91 3.78
C ASP A 53 4.97 -20.81 5.14
N ASP A 54 5.08 -19.65 5.81
CA ASP A 54 4.39 -19.33 7.07
C ASP A 54 2.93 -18.87 6.89
N GLY A 55 2.42 -18.89 5.65
CA GLY A 55 1.06 -18.47 5.29
C GLY A 55 0.89 -16.96 5.11
N THR A 56 1.89 -16.14 5.45
CA THR A 56 1.85 -14.70 5.18
C THR A 56 1.87 -14.42 3.68
N ARG A 57 1.32 -13.26 3.29
CA ARG A 57 1.11 -12.92 1.89
C ARG A 57 1.75 -11.57 1.58
N LEU A 58 2.66 -11.54 0.61
CA LEU A 58 3.15 -10.30 0.05
C LEU A 58 2.15 -9.79 -0.98
N ARG A 59 1.66 -8.56 -0.78
CA ARG A 59 0.77 -7.89 -1.72
C ARG A 59 1.27 -6.51 -2.08
N SER A 60 1.25 -6.20 -3.37
CA SER A 60 1.57 -4.87 -3.89
C SER A 60 0.31 -4.02 -4.04
N PHE A 61 0.34 -2.79 -3.53
CA PHE A 61 -0.78 -1.85 -3.58
C PHE A 61 -0.36 -0.57 -4.30
N PRO A 62 -1.21 -0.02 -5.19
CA PRO A 62 -0.93 1.28 -5.80
C PRO A 62 -0.82 2.37 -4.74
N SER A 63 0.33 3.06 -4.69
CA SER A 63 0.68 4.03 -3.65
C SER A 63 -0.35 5.16 -3.57
N ALA A 64 -0.82 5.66 -4.72
CA ALA A 64 -1.85 6.71 -4.78
C ALA A 64 -3.18 6.29 -4.13
N LYS A 65 -3.63 5.04 -4.36
CA LYS A 65 -4.89 4.54 -3.81
C LYS A 65 -4.78 4.26 -2.31
N LEU A 66 -3.64 3.72 -1.88
CA LEU A 66 -3.37 3.47 -0.48
C LEU A 66 -3.25 4.79 0.31
N LEU A 67 -2.56 5.79 -0.24
CA LEU A 67 -2.48 7.12 0.36
C LEU A 67 -3.86 7.80 0.46
N ALA A 68 -4.71 7.67 -0.57
CA ALA A 68 -6.08 8.20 -0.54
C ALA A 68 -6.92 7.54 0.56
N TRP A 69 -6.78 6.23 0.74
CA TRP A 69 -7.44 5.50 1.83
C TRP A 69 -6.96 5.95 3.21
N ILE A 70 -5.63 6.13 3.40
CA ILE A 70 -5.07 6.64 4.67
C ILE A 70 -5.68 8.00 5.02
N LYS A 71 -5.69 8.94 4.07
CA LYS A 71 -6.30 10.27 4.27
C LYS A 71 -7.79 10.20 4.60
N TRP A 72 -8.52 9.28 3.97
CA TRP A 72 -9.93 9.06 4.26
C TRP A 72 -10.15 8.52 5.68
N VAL A 73 -9.31 7.61 6.15
CA VAL A 73 -9.35 7.13 7.55
C VAL A 73 -8.99 8.25 8.53
N GLU A 74 -7.94 9.02 8.25
CA GLU A 74 -7.52 10.17 9.07
C GLU A 74 -8.64 11.21 9.20
N ALA A 75 -9.42 11.46 8.14
CA ALA A 75 -10.53 12.41 8.15
C ALA A 75 -11.77 11.95 8.94
N GLN A 76 -11.81 10.69 9.36
CA GLN A 76 -12.89 10.13 10.20
C GLN A 76 -12.51 10.02 11.68
N ALA A 77 -11.23 10.23 12.01
CA ALA A 77 -10.70 10.21 13.36
C ALA A 77 -10.89 11.57 14.04
#